data_AF-A0A6L8KAJ6-F1
#
_entry.id   AF-A0A6L8KAJ6-F1
#
_cell.length_a   1.000
_cell.length_b   1.000
_cell.length_c   1.000
_cell.angle_alpha   90.00
_cell.angle_beta   90.00
_cell.angle_gamma   90.00
#
_symmetry.space_group_name_H-M   'P 1'
#
loop_
_entity.id
_entity.type
_entity.pdbx_description
1 polymer ?
#
loop_
_entity_poly.entity_id
_entity_poly.type
_entity_poly.pdbx_seq_one_letter_code
_entity_poly.pdbx_strand_id
1 'polypeptide(L)'
;MTTPDQNYESLKAVYKVCIETRNFEINQLIQRNNFFMLFQGVLLAAALQNQGSKPVVELIICLTGIFVSIYQLQMASGAKYWQEWWESRLEEYEQKLGEHQDANDASFHDLFTASSDKVHSVISERLRRKSKGKLSNLLILQAYQVGRAPIKVSLVLTLAWLMLTLHCIDFSSIPLPPGLVKGFTFAAQPK
;
A
#
# COMPACT_ATOMS: atom_id res chain seq x y z
N MET A 1 9.13 4.92 44.78
CA MET A 1 7.79 4.31 44.72
C MET A 1 6.84 5.38 44.23
N THR A 2 6.45 5.35 42.95
CA THR A 2 5.39 6.20 42.41
C THR A 2 4.04 5.70 42.94
N THR A 3 3.13 6.60 43.30
CA THR A 3 1.79 6.23 43.78
C THR A 3 0.97 5.64 42.61
N PRO A 4 -0.03 4.77 42.87
CA PRO A 4 -0.86 4.14 41.83
C PRO A 4 -1.47 5.14 40.83
N ASP A 5 -1.91 6.30 41.32
CA ASP A 5 -2.44 7.40 40.49
C ASP A 5 -1.41 8.00 39.54
N GLN A 6 -0.14 8.10 39.95
CA GLN A 6 0.93 8.61 39.08
C GLN A 6 1.24 7.63 37.94
N ASN A 7 1.19 6.32 38.19
CA ASN A 7 1.37 5.32 37.14
C ASN A 7 0.24 5.38 36.12
N TYR A 8 -1.01 5.52 36.56
CA TYR A 8 -2.17 5.61 35.66
C TYR A 8 -2.12 6.85 34.75
N GLU A 9 -1.82 8.02 35.31
CA GLU A 9 -1.68 9.25 34.51
C GLU A 9 -0.49 9.19 33.54
N SER A 10 0.62 8.56 33.94
CA SER A 10 1.75 8.32 33.03
C SER A 10 1.37 7.42 31.85
N LEU A 11 0.54 6.39 32.09
CA LEU A 11 0.10 5.43 31.08
C LEU A 11 -0.83 6.10 30.06
N LYS A 12 -1.76 6.95 30.52
CA LYS A 12 -2.60 7.79 29.65
C LYS A 12 -1.78 8.75 28.80
N ALA A 13 -0.76 9.39 29.38
CA ALA A 13 0.11 10.31 28.65
C ALA A 13 0.86 9.59 27.52
N VAL A 14 1.43 8.41 27.80
CA VAL A 14 2.09 7.58 26.79
C VAL A 14 1.12 7.15 25.69
N TYR A 15 -0.07 6.68 26.05
CA TYR A 15 -1.10 6.29 25.09
C TYR A 15 -1.50 7.44 24.16
N LYS A 16 -1.69 8.65 24.71
CA LYS A 16 -2.00 9.85 23.92
C LYS A 16 -0.87 10.20 22.93
N VAL A 17 0.39 10.16 23.39
CA VAL A 17 1.56 10.40 22.52
C VAL A 17 1.65 9.36 21.40
N CYS A 18 1.33 8.09 21.68
CA CYS A 18 1.29 7.05 20.66
C CYS A 18 0.23 7.34 19.59
N ILE A 19 -0.97 7.77 19.97
CA ILE A 19 -2.03 8.13 19.02
C ILE A 19 -1.63 9.33 18.16
N GLU A 20 -1.07 10.38 18.77
CA GLU A 20 -0.60 11.58 18.06
C GLU A 20 0.50 11.25 17.07
N THR A 21 1.48 10.43 17.49
CA THR A 21 2.58 9.96 16.63
C THR A 21 2.05 9.14 15.45
N ARG A 22 1.13 8.20 15.69
CA ARG A 22 0.48 7.43 14.63
C ARG A 22 -0.21 8.33 13.61
N ASN A 23 -1.01 9.30 14.08
CA ASN A 23 -1.72 10.22 13.19
C ASN A 23 -0.77 11.07 12.35
N PHE A 24 0.31 11.55 12.95
CA PHE A 24 1.35 12.29 12.28
C PHE A 24 2.05 11.45 11.19
N GLU A 25 2.42 10.22 11.51
CA GLU A 25 3.04 9.28 10.58
C GLU A 25 2.11 8.91 9.42
N ILE A 26 0.82 8.65 9.69
CA ILE A 26 -0.19 8.42 8.65
C ILE A 26 -0.28 9.63 7.70
N ASN A 27 -0.28 10.85 8.25
CA ASN A 27 -0.35 12.06 7.42
C ASN A 27 0.90 12.22 6.53
N GLN A 28 2.09 11.99 7.09
CA GLN A 28 3.32 11.99 6.30
C GLN A 28 3.32 10.92 5.21
N LEU A 29 2.80 9.73 5.52
CA LEU A 29 2.70 8.63 4.57
C LEU A 29 1.81 8.98 3.38
N ILE A 30 0.66 9.62 3.64
CA ILE A 30 -0.24 10.11 2.59
C ILE A 30 0.50 11.16 1.73
N GLN A 31 1.19 12.10 2.35
CA GLN A 31 1.95 13.13 1.62
C GLN A 31 3.05 12.53 0.73
N ARG A 32 3.86 11.61 1.26
CA ARG A 32 4.91 10.92 0.49
C ARG A 32 4.32 10.09 -0.64
N ASN A 33 3.27 9.33 -0.38
CA ASN A 33 2.64 8.50 -1.41
C ASN A 33 2.01 9.35 -2.53
N ASN A 34 1.36 10.47 -2.18
CA ASN A 34 0.78 11.38 -3.16
C ASN A 34 1.85 12.04 -4.04
N PHE A 35 3.01 12.37 -3.48
CA PHE A 35 4.15 12.87 -4.25
C PHE A 35 4.59 11.87 -5.32
N PHE A 36 4.78 10.60 -4.97
CA PHE A 36 5.13 9.55 -5.94
C PHE A 36 4.06 9.40 -7.02
N MET A 37 2.79 9.38 -6.65
CA MET A 37 1.67 9.27 -7.60
C MET A 37 1.63 10.44 -8.60
N LEU A 38 1.80 11.67 -8.12
CA LEU A 38 1.83 12.86 -8.99
C LEU A 38 3.04 12.83 -9.93
N PHE A 39 4.22 12.52 -9.40
CA PHE A 39 5.44 12.45 -10.20
C PHE A 39 5.34 11.38 -11.30
N GLN A 40 4.82 10.20 -10.96
CA GLN A 40 4.54 9.13 -11.91
C GLN A 40 3.53 9.54 -12.99
N GLY A 41 2.48 10.28 -12.61
CA GLY A 41 1.51 10.83 -13.56
C GLY A 41 2.13 11.82 -14.55
N VAL A 42 3.00 12.71 -14.06
CA VAL A 42 3.74 13.66 -14.91
C VAL A 42 4.72 12.95 -15.84
N LEU A 43 5.47 11.96 -15.34
CA LEU A 43 6.37 11.15 -16.17
C LEU A 43 5.61 10.42 -17.29
N LEU A 44 4.46 9.82 -16.97
CA LEU A 44 3.64 9.11 -17.95
C LEU A 44 3.09 10.07 -19.00
N ALA A 45 2.62 11.25 -18.58
CA ALA A 45 2.16 12.29 -19.50
C ALA A 45 3.30 12.75 -20.44
N ALA A 46 4.51 12.92 -19.91
CA ALA A 46 5.69 13.28 -20.70
C ALA A 46 6.08 12.18 -21.69
N ALA A 47 5.96 10.91 -21.31
CA ALA A 47 6.19 9.78 -22.22
C ALA A 47 5.18 9.77 -23.37
N LEU A 48 3.90 10.03 -23.09
CA LEU A 48 2.82 9.97 -24.10
C LEU A 48 2.76 11.20 -25.03
N GLN A 49 3.17 12.38 -24.58
CA GLN A 49 3.12 13.62 -25.37
C GLN A 49 4.29 13.78 -26.35
N ASN A 50 5.25 12.87 -26.33
CA ASN A 50 6.51 13.02 -27.04
C ASN A 50 6.41 12.62 -28.52
N GLN A 51 5.68 13.39 -29.34
CA GLN A 51 5.40 13.10 -30.76
C GLN A 51 6.59 13.26 -31.73
N GLY A 52 7.82 13.38 -31.23
CA GLY A 52 9.03 13.54 -32.06
C GLY A 52 10.31 13.11 -31.35
N SER A 53 10.20 12.15 -30.43
CA SER A 53 11.27 11.89 -29.47
C SER A 53 12.49 11.20 -30.07
N LYS A 54 13.65 11.50 -29.47
CA LYS A 54 14.83 10.66 -29.58
C LYS A 54 14.56 9.41 -28.72
N PRO A 55 14.68 8.18 -29.26
CA PRO A 55 14.34 6.95 -28.54
C PRO A 55 15.09 6.79 -27.20
N VAL A 56 16.28 7.39 -27.09
CA VAL A 56 17.05 7.44 -25.84
C VAL A 56 16.32 8.20 -24.72
N VAL A 57 15.62 9.28 -25.04
CA VAL A 57 14.91 10.10 -24.04
C VAL A 57 13.70 9.34 -23.50
N GLU A 58 12.96 8.63 -24.37
CA GLU A 58 11.84 7.78 -23.96
C GLU A 58 12.30 6.63 -23.06
N LEU A 59 13.42 6.00 -23.41
CA LEU A 59 14.03 4.96 -22.59
C LEU A 59 14.41 5.47 -21.20
N ILE A 60 15.03 6.66 -21.11
CA ILE A 60 15.40 7.29 -19.82
C ILE A 60 14.15 7.58 -18.99
N ILE A 61 13.07 8.09 -19.59
CA ILE A 61 11.80 8.35 -18.90
C ILE A 61 11.21 7.05 -18.37
N CYS A 62 11.19 5.98 -19.17
CA CYS A 62 10.64 4.68 -18.76
C CYS A 62 11.46 4.04 -17.63
N LEU A 63 12.79 4.06 -17.73
CA LEU A 63 13.68 3.58 -16.66
C LEU A 63 13.49 4.38 -15.37
N THR A 64 13.36 5.70 -15.47
CA THR A 64 13.05 6.57 -14.32
C THR A 64 11.71 6.19 -13.69
N GLY A 65 10.69 5.89 -14.51
CA GLY A 65 9.40 5.37 -14.08
C GLY A 65 9.50 4.07 -13.27
N ILE A 66 10.34 3.13 -13.71
CA ILE A 66 10.64 1.87 -12.98
C ILE A 66 11.29 2.17 -11.63
N PHE A 67 12.36 2.98 -11.60
CA PHE A 67 13.05 3.27 -10.33
C PHE A 67 12.13 3.95 -9.31
N VAL A 68 11.35 4.94 -9.76
CA VAL A 68 10.44 5.67 -8.88
C VAL A 68 9.31 4.78 -8.36
N SER A 69 8.78 3.87 -9.18
CA SER A 69 7.75 2.91 -8.74
C SER A 69 8.31 1.89 -7.73
N ILE A 70 9.57 1.46 -7.88
CA ILE A 70 10.27 0.63 -6.88
C ILE A 70 10.46 1.41 -5.56
N TYR A 71 10.88 2.67 -5.61
CA TYR A 71 11.01 3.48 -4.40
C TYR A 71 9.67 3.70 -3.69
N GLN A 72 8.59 3.89 -4.46
CA GLN A 72 7.23 3.96 -3.92
C GLN A 72 6.85 2.64 -3.22
N LEU A 73 7.18 1.49 -3.81
CA LEU A 73 6.94 0.18 -3.23
C LEU A 73 7.70 -0.02 -1.91
N GLN A 74 8.98 0.34 -1.87
CA GLN A 74 9.82 0.25 -0.66
C GLN A 74 9.26 1.14 0.46
N MET A 75 8.91 2.38 0.13
CA MET A 75 8.32 3.33 1.09
C MET A 75 6.99 2.81 1.65
N ALA A 76 6.10 2.30 0.79
CA ALA A 76 4.81 1.75 1.21
C ALA A 76 4.97 0.47 2.06
N SER A 77 5.93 -0.38 1.73
CA SER A 77 6.20 -1.61 2.47
C SER A 77 6.81 -1.32 3.85
N GLY A 78 7.76 -0.38 3.92
CA GLY A 78 8.34 0.07 5.19
C GLY A 78 7.31 0.74 6.11
N ALA A 79 6.40 1.52 5.54
CA ALA A 79 5.28 2.09 6.26
C ALA A 79 4.38 1.03 6.91
N LYS A 80 4.04 -0.02 6.14
CA LYS A 80 3.19 -1.11 6.65
C LYS A 80 3.88 -1.88 7.77
N TYR A 81 5.18 -2.11 7.67
CA TYR A 81 5.97 -2.76 8.72
C TYR A 81 5.89 -1.98 10.04
N TRP A 82 6.15 -0.67 10.01
CA TRP A 82 6.06 0.15 11.22
C TRP A 82 4.64 0.26 11.77
N GLN A 83 3.63 0.29 10.88
CA GLN A 83 2.24 0.27 11.29
C GLN A 83 1.88 -1.01 12.07
N GLU A 84 2.26 -2.18 11.57
CA GLU A 84 2.04 -3.45 12.29
C GLU A 84 2.80 -3.47 13.63
N TRP A 85 4.02 -2.92 13.68
CA TRP A 85 4.79 -2.83 14.91
C TRP A 85 4.12 -1.96 15.97
N TRP A 86 3.60 -0.78 15.61
CA TRP A 86 2.86 0.08 16.53
C TRP A 86 1.52 -0.53 16.95
N GLU A 87 0.80 -1.17 16.03
CA GLU A 87 -0.47 -1.85 16.33
C GLU A 87 -0.25 -2.96 17.37
N SER A 88 0.79 -3.78 17.21
CA SER A 88 1.16 -4.81 18.19
C SER A 88 1.56 -4.22 19.55
N ARG A 89 2.29 -3.11 19.56
CA ARG A 89 2.71 -2.45 20.80
C ARG A 89 1.54 -1.80 21.53
N LEU A 90 0.59 -1.24 20.79
CA LEU A 90 -0.62 -0.65 21.34
C LEU A 90 -1.49 -1.72 22.01
N GLU A 91 -1.64 -2.88 21.36
CA GLU A 91 -2.34 -4.05 21.90
C GLU A 91 -1.73 -4.51 23.25
N GLU A 92 -0.40 -4.60 23.34
CA GLU A 92 0.29 -4.96 24.58
C GLU A 92 0.01 -3.97 25.73
N TYR A 93 -0.03 -2.67 25.44
CA TYR A 93 -0.30 -1.65 26.45
C TYR A 93 -1.79 -1.53 26.80
N GLU A 94 -2.69 -1.71 25.84
CA GLU A 94 -4.13 -1.72 26.06
C GLU A 94 -4.52 -2.88 26.97
N GLN A 95 -3.91 -4.06 26.79
CA GLN A 95 -4.07 -5.19 27.69
C GLN A 95 -3.59 -4.86 29.12
N LYS A 96 -2.40 -4.27 29.28
CA LYS A 96 -1.88 -3.88 30.60
C LYS A 96 -2.72 -2.79 31.28
N LEU A 97 -3.31 -1.87 30.50
CA LEU A 97 -4.26 -0.89 31.01
C LEU A 97 -5.52 -1.57 31.57
N GLY A 98 -6.07 -2.54 30.83
CA GLY A 98 -7.23 -3.32 31.26
C GLY A 98 -6.96 -4.14 32.52
N GLU A 99 -5.77 -4.75 32.65
CA GLU A 99 -5.36 -5.50 33.84
C GLU A 99 -5.21 -4.63 35.10
N HIS A 100 -4.79 -3.37 34.95
CA HIS A 100 -4.69 -2.42 36.06
C HIS A 100 -6.02 -1.74 36.41
N GLN A 101 -7.00 -1.82 35.51
CA GLN A 101 -8.30 -1.21 35.66
C GLN A 101 -9.34 -2.28 35.99
N ASP A 102 -9.24 -2.93 37.16
CA ASP A 102 -10.39 -3.65 37.70
C ASP A 102 -10.49 -3.69 39.23
N ALA A 103 -11.53 -2.99 39.72
CA ALA A 103 -12.30 -3.25 40.94
C ALA A 103 -13.54 -2.33 41.06
N ASN A 104 -13.63 -1.18 40.38
CA ASN A 104 -14.73 -0.22 40.62
C ASN A 104 -15.24 0.60 39.42
N ASP A 105 -14.75 0.44 38.19
CA ASP A 105 -15.24 1.24 37.05
C ASP A 105 -15.53 0.38 35.81
N ALA A 106 -16.82 0.18 35.56
CA ALA A 106 -17.38 -0.81 34.63
C ALA A 106 -17.28 -0.44 33.15
N SER A 107 -16.34 0.43 32.74
CA SER A 107 -16.33 0.96 31.38
C SER A 107 -14.95 1.03 30.71
N PHE A 108 -14.05 0.09 30.96
CA PHE A 108 -12.90 -0.06 30.06
C PHE A 108 -13.42 -0.51 28.68
N HIS A 109 -13.29 0.37 27.68
CA HIS A 109 -13.69 0.08 26.31
C HIS A 109 -12.45 -0.29 25.52
N ASP A 110 -12.42 -1.52 24.99
CA ASP A 110 -11.44 -1.90 23.96
C ASP A 110 -11.68 -1.02 22.73
N LEU A 111 -10.75 -0.09 22.48
CA LEU A 111 -10.82 0.88 21.40
C LEU A 111 -10.15 0.31 20.15
N PHE A 112 -9.02 -0.38 20.31
CA PHE A 112 -8.19 -0.84 19.20
C PHE A 112 -7.89 -2.36 19.23
N THR A 113 -8.00 -3.03 20.38
CA THR A 113 -7.89 -4.50 20.54
C THR A 113 -9.15 -5.30 20.23
N ALA A 114 -10.24 -4.65 19.81
CA ALA A 114 -11.48 -5.36 19.49
C ALA A 114 -11.22 -6.45 18.42
N SER A 115 -11.53 -7.71 18.76
CA SER A 115 -11.23 -8.84 17.87
C SER A 115 -11.79 -8.62 16.46
N SER A 116 -11.00 -8.99 15.44
CA SER A 116 -11.37 -8.79 14.03
C SER A 116 -12.76 -9.35 13.69
N ASP A 117 -13.13 -10.46 14.31
CA ASP A 117 -14.45 -11.10 14.17
C ASP A 117 -15.60 -10.25 14.75
N LYS A 118 -15.35 -9.61 15.91
CA LYS A 118 -16.31 -8.70 16.56
C LYS A 118 -16.50 -7.42 15.73
N VAL A 119 -15.41 -6.90 15.16
CA VAL A 119 -15.49 -5.74 14.25
C VAL A 119 -16.24 -6.08 12.96
N HIS A 120 -15.92 -7.21 12.34
CA HIS A 120 -16.55 -7.64 11.09
C HIS A 120 -18.06 -7.90 11.27
N SER A 121 -18.46 -8.57 12.36
CA SER A 121 -19.87 -8.83 12.67
C SER A 121 -20.66 -7.52 12.87
N VAL A 122 -20.14 -6.58 13.67
CA VAL A 122 -20.78 -5.26 13.89
C VAL A 122 -20.89 -4.45 12.59
N ILE A 123 -19.85 -4.43 11.75
CA ILE A 123 -19.88 -3.73 10.45
C ILE A 123 -20.90 -4.38 9.52
N SER A 124 -20.89 -5.71 9.42
CA SER A 124 -21.82 -6.46 8.56
C SER A 124 -23.28 -6.21 8.94
N GLU A 125 -23.58 -6.14 10.24
CA GLU A 125 -24.92 -5.87 10.74
C GLU A 125 -25.37 -4.43 10.44
N ARG A 126 -24.48 -3.45 10.62
CA ARG A 126 -24.76 -2.05 10.25
C ARG A 126 -25.00 -1.87 8.76
N LEU A 127 -24.17 -2.48 7.90
CA LEU A 127 -24.31 -2.41 6.45
C LEU A 127 -25.60 -3.08 5.97
N ARG A 128 -26.01 -4.18 6.63
CA ARG A 128 -27.27 -4.87 6.36
C ARG A 128 -28.50 -4.03 6.73
N ARG A 129 -28.44 -3.25 7.82
CA ARG A 129 -29.53 -2.31 8.22
C ARG A 129 -29.64 -1.08 7.32
N LYS A 130 -28.54 -0.61 6.72
CA LYS A 130 -28.47 0.67 5.98
C LYS A 130 -28.49 0.53 4.44
N SER A 131 -28.73 -0.70 3.96
CA SER A 131 -28.53 -1.18 2.58
C SER A 131 -28.64 -0.14 1.46
N LYS A 132 -27.47 0.32 0.98
CA LYS A 132 -27.29 0.95 -0.34
C LYS A 132 -26.30 0.08 -1.14
N GLY A 133 -26.82 -0.93 -1.84
CA GLY A 133 -26.09 -1.73 -2.85
C GLY A 133 -25.31 -2.94 -2.30
N LYS A 134 -25.43 -4.10 -2.97
CA LYS A 134 -24.71 -5.34 -2.60
C LYS A 134 -23.19 -5.26 -2.89
N LEU A 135 -22.81 -4.55 -3.95
CA LEU A 135 -21.41 -4.44 -4.41
C LEU A 135 -20.56 -3.57 -3.46
N SER A 136 -21.06 -2.40 -3.09
CA SER A 136 -20.44 -1.50 -2.11
C SER A 136 -20.26 -2.21 -0.77
N ASN A 137 -21.29 -2.92 -0.30
CA ASN A 137 -21.21 -3.67 0.94
C ASN A 137 -20.15 -4.79 0.88
N LEU A 138 -20.03 -5.48 -0.25
CA LEU A 138 -18.99 -6.49 -0.47
C LEU A 138 -17.58 -5.87 -0.40
N LEU A 139 -17.38 -4.73 -1.06
CA LEU A 139 -16.09 -4.02 -1.07
C LEU A 139 -15.70 -3.51 0.33
N ILE A 140 -16.67 -3.05 1.12
CA ILE A 140 -16.44 -2.61 2.50
C ILE A 140 -16.06 -3.81 3.39
N LEU A 141 -16.76 -4.93 3.25
CA LEU A 141 -16.48 -6.16 4.02
C LEU A 141 -15.15 -6.81 3.64
N GLN A 142 -14.65 -6.57 2.43
CA GLN A 142 -13.32 -7.03 2.02
C GLN A 142 -12.17 -6.38 2.81
N ALA A 143 -12.48 -5.42 3.69
CA ALA A 143 -11.56 -4.84 4.68
C ALA A 143 -10.22 -4.45 4.06
N TYR A 144 -10.27 -3.73 2.92
CA TYR A 144 -9.07 -3.26 2.24
C TYR A 144 -8.21 -2.47 3.22
N GLN A 145 -7.09 -3.06 3.61
CA GLN A 145 -6.16 -2.40 4.51
C GLN A 145 -5.57 -1.18 3.80
N VAL A 146 -5.76 -0.02 4.40
CA VAL A 146 -5.31 1.28 3.87
C VAL A 146 -3.80 1.26 3.58
N GLY A 147 -3.01 0.55 4.40
CA GLY A 147 -1.57 0.40 4.18
C GLY A 147 -1.16 -0.50 2.99
N ARG A 148 -2.03 -1.41 2.52
CA ARG A 148 -1.71 -2.32 1.40
C ARG A 148 -2.06 -1.73 0.03
N ALA A 149 -2.92 -0.73 -0.04
CA ALA A 149 -3.34 -0.13 -1.30
C ALA A 149 -2.16 0.53 -2.07
N PRO A 150 -1.30 1.35 -1.44
CA PRO A 150 -0.13 1.92 -2.11
C PRO A 150 0.84 0.88 -2.67
N ILE A 151 1.04 -0.24 -1.95
CA ILE A 151 1.87 -1.37 -2.38
C ILE A 151 1.34 -1.95 -3.69
N LYS A 152 0.04 -2.26 -3.75
CA LYS A 152 -0.59 -2.80 -4.97
C LYS A 152 -0.49 -1.82 -6.14
N VAL A 153 -0.69 -0.53 -5.90
CA VAL A 153 -0.57 0.50 -6.94
C VAL A 153 0.86 0.57 -7.48
N SER A 154 1.87 0.58 -6.61
CA SER A 154 3.27 0.63 -7.03
C SER A 154 3.70 -0.60 -7.85
N LEU A 155 3.16 -1.80 -7.54
CA LEU A 155 3.39 -3.01 -8.34
C LEU A 155 2.79 -2.89 -9.74
N VAL A 156 1.54 -2.41 -9.84
CA VAL A 156 0.89 -2.19 -11.13
C VAL A 156 1.65 -1.16 -11.97
N LEU A 157 2.08 -0.06 -11.37
CA LEU A 157 2.88 0.96 -12.06
C LEU A 157 4.24 0.41 -12.51
N THR A 158 4.92 -0.38 -11.67
CA THR A 158 6.19 -1.03 -12.05
C THR A 158 6.00 -1.92 -13.28
N LEU A 159 4.95 -2.74 -13.29
CA LEU A 159 4.61 -3.58 -14.44
C LEU A 159 4.29 -2.76 -15.69
N ALA A 160 3.55 -1.66 -15.56
CA ALA A 160 3.25 -0.77 -16.67
C ALA A 160 4.53 -0.16 -17.26
N TRP A 161 5.44 0.32 -16.43
CA TRP A 161 6.72 0.88 -16.89
C TRP A 161 7.65 -0.17 -17.51
N LEU A 162 7.64 -1.40 -17.00
CA LEU A 162 8.35 -2.52 -17.62
C LEU A 162 7.81 -2.81 -19.02
N MET A 163 6.48 -2.87 -19.18
CA MET A 163 5.86 -3.07 -20.50
C MET A 163 6.21 -1.94 -21.47
N LEU A 164 6.16 -0.68 -21.03
CA LEU A 164 6.56 0.47 -21.85
C LEU A 164 8.03 0.40 -22.25
N THR A 165 8.91 0.02 -21.31
CA THR A 165 10.35 -0.15 -21.57
C THR A 165 10.59 -1.26 -22.59
N LEU A 166 9.91 -2.40 -22.46
CA LEU A 166 9.99 -3.51 -23.41
C LEU A 166 9.52 -3.11 -24.81
N HIS A 167 8.49 -2.28 -24.90
CA HIS A 167 8.03 -1.71 -26.18
C HIS A 167 9.03 -0.72 -26.80
N CYS A 168 9.82 -0.01 -26.00
CA CYS A 168 10.89 0.85 -26.50
C CYS A 168 12.12 0.06 -27.00
N ILE A 169 12.29 -1.21 -26.60
CA ILE A 169 13.41 -2.04 -27.02
C ILE A 169 13.01 -2.81 -28.29
N ASP A 170 13.64 -2.48 -29.41
CA ASP A 170 13.48 -3.26 -30.63
C ASP A 170 14.32 -4.56 -30.57
N PHE A 171 13.67 -5.66 -30.17
CA PHE A 171 14.29 -6.98 -30.11
C PHE A 171 14.71 -7.52 -31.48
N SER A 172 14.28 -6.92 -32.60
CA SER A 172 14.69 -7.31 -33.95
C SER A 172 16.14 -6.94 -34.28
N SER A 173 16.72 -6.00 -33.53
CA SER A 173 18.10 -5.52 -33.70
C SER A 173 19.13 -6.28 -32.84
N ILE A 174 18.69 -7.24 -32.03
CA ILE A 174 19.58 -8.07 -31.20
C ILE A 174 20.12 -9.20 -32.09
N PRO A 175 21.44 -9.31 -32.30
CA PRO A 175 22.02 -10.41 -33.06
C PRO A 175 21.92 -11.69 -32.23
N LEU A 176 20.77 -12.37 -32.27
CA LEU A 176 20.64 -13.72 -31.75
C LEU A 176 21.59 -14.62 -32.57
N PRO A 177 22.42 -15.47 -31.93
CA PRO A 177 23.27 -16.40 -32.66
C PRO A 177 22.42 -17.29 -33.58
N PRO A 178 22.83 -17.51 -34.84
CA PRO A 178 22.05 -18.29 -35.79
C PRO A 178 22.01 -19.75 -35.32
N GLY A 179 20.88 -20.14 -34.71
CA GLY A 179 20.68 -21.49 -34.18
C GLY A 179 19.62 -21.62 -33.08
N LEU A 180 19.19 -20.53 -32.44
CA LEU A 180 18.27 -20.62 -31.30
C LEU A 180 16.78 -20.62 -31.68
N VAL A 181 16.41 -20.21 -32.90
CA VAL A 181 15.01 -20.23 -33.36
C VAL A 181 14.91 -20.90 -34.73
N LYS A 182 14.50 -22.18 -34.75
CA LYS A 182 13.91 -22.80 -35.94
C LYS A 182 12.43 -22.37 -36.01
N GLY A 183 12.11 -21.41 -36.88
CA GLY A 183 10.73 -21.10 -37.24
C GLY A 183 10.08 -22.22 -38.05
N PHE A 184 8.75 -22.31 -38.02
CA PHE A 184 7.98 -23.30 -38.76
C PHE A 184 8.12 -23.10 -40.28
N THR A 185 8.68 -24.09 -40.97
CA THR A 185 8.70 -24.16 -42.44
C THR A 185 7.32 -24.55 -42.94
N PHE A 186 6.51 -23.58 -43.37
CA PHE A 186 5.35 -23.86 -44.20
C PHE A 186 5.81 -23.96 -45.65
N ALA A 187 5.73 -25.17 -46.20
CA ALA A 187 6.00 -25.42 -47.62
C ALA A 187 5.04 -24.59 -48.47
N ALA A 188 5.58 -23.78 -49.37
CA ALA A 188 4.80 -23.05 -50.37
C ALA A 188 4.05 -24.06 -51.26
N GLN A 189 2.72 -23.92 -51.33
CA GLN A 189 1.93 -24.63 -52.33
C GLN A 189 2.30 -24.09 -53.73
N PRO A 190 2.59 -24.96 -54.71
CA PRO A 190 2.91 -24.55 -56.07
C PRO A 190 1.68 -24.00 -56.81
N LYS A 191 1.96 -23.12 -57.78
CA LYS A 191 1.04 -22.33 -58.60
C LYS A 191 -0.16 -23.07 -59.17
#